data_AF-A0AAW8KP83-F1
#
_entry.id   AF-A0AAW8KP83-F1
#
_cell.length_a   1.000
_cell.length_b   1.000
_cell.length_c   1.000
_cell.angle_alpha   90.00
_cell.angle_beta   90.00
_cell.angle_gamma   90.00
#
_symmetry.space_group_name_H-M   'P 1'
#
loop_
_entity.id
_entity.type
_entity.pdbx_description
1 polymer ?
#
loop_
_entity_poly.entity_id
_entity_poly.type
_entity_poly.pdbx_seq_one_letter_code
_entity_poly.pdbx_strand_id
1 'polypeptide(L)' 'MGRPLYGKHAQNMMNTDVREGEKSYELDIDLPGFSKDEITVQLENGYLSISAAKGLDKDQENKDGKY' A
#
# COMPACT_ATOMS: atom_id res chain seq x y z
N MET A 1 23.43 -4.97 1.23
CA MET A 1 22.40 -4.89 0.18
C MET A 1 21.04 -4.91 0.85
N GLY A 2 20.34 -3.78 0.88
CA GLY A 2 19.00 -3.70 1.44
C GLY A 2 18.06 -4.61 0.65
N ARG A 3 17.28 -5.43 1.35
CA ARG A 3 16.15 -6.11 0.71
C ARG A 3 15.26 -5.02 0.11
N PRO A 4 14.91 -5.06 -1.18
CA PRO A 4 13.97 -4.10 -1.72
C PRO A 4 12.70 -4.22 -0.88
N LEU A 5 12.22 -3.09 -0.35
CA LEU A 5 11.07 -2.98 0.56
C LEU A 5 9.83 -3.72 0.03
N TYR A 6 9.80 -3.93 -1.29
CA TYR A 6 8.69 -4.44 -2.06
C TYR A 6 9.00 -5.75 -2.81
N GLY A 7 10.16 -6.37 -2.53
CA GLY A 7 10.54 -7.67 -3.10
C GLY A 7 10.60 -7.70 -4.63
N LYS A 8 10.60 -8.91 -5.21
CA LYS A 8 10.61 -9.14 -6.67
C LYS A 8 9.30 -8.65 -7.36
N HIS A 9 8.28 -8.29 -6.59
CA HIS A 9 6.96 -7.89 -7.05
C HIS A 9 6.70 -6.38 -6.96
N ALA A 10 7.72 -5.57 -6.69
CA ALA A 10 7.60 -4.10 -6.63
C ALA A 10 6.99 -3.49 -7.91
N GLN A 11 7.20 -4.13 -9.06
CA GLN A 11 6.70 -3.68 -10.37
C GLN A 11 5.18 -3.87 -10.53
N ASN A 12 4.56 -4.72 -9.71
CA ASN A 12 3.13 -5.05 -9.75
C ASN A 12 2.43 -4.64 -8.44
N MET A 13 3.00 -3.69 -7.71
CA MET A 13 2.36 -3.12 -6.53
C MET A 13 1.14 -2.28 -6.97
N MET A 14 0.02 -2.39 -6.24
CA MET A 14 -1.22 -1.68 -6.56
C MET A 14 -1.86 -2.10 -7.89
N ASN A 15 -1.69 -3.37 -8.29
CA ASN A 15 -2.48 -3.92 -9.38
C ASN A 15 -3.96 -3.67 -9.10
N THR A 16 -4.63 -3.00 -10.03
CA THR A 16 -6.00 -2.53 -9.85
C THR A 16 -6.85 -3.06 -11.00
N ASP A 17 -7.84 -3.87 -10.69
CA ASP A 17 -8.86 -4.31 -11.62
C ASP A 17 -10.11 -3.45 -11.43
N VAL A 18 -10.63 -2.89 -12.53
CA VAL A 18 -11.83 -2.05 -12.52
C VAL A 18 -12.93 -2.74 -13.30
N ARG A 19 -14.11 -2.88 -12.68
CA ARG A 19 -15.29 -3.49 -13.28
C ARG A 19 -16.47 -2.52 -13.22
N GLU A 20 -17.08 -2.25 -14.37
CA GLU A 20 -18.29 -1.42 -14.46
C GLU A 20 -19.54 -2.30 -14.35
N GLY A 21 -20.40 -1.97 -13.39
CA GLY A 21 -21.75 -2.54 -13.26
C GLY A 21 -22.83 -1.53 -13.62
N GLU A 22 -24.09 -1.94 -13.62
CA GLU A 22 -25.21 -1.09 -14.04
C GLU A 22 -25.39 0.19 -13.19
N LYS A 23 -24.92 0.18 -11.94
CA LYS A 23 -25.11 1.29 -10.98
C LYS A 23 -23.85 1.67 -10.19
N SER A 24 -22.73 0.98 -10.41
CA SER A 24 -21.53 1.14 -9.59
C SER A 24 -20.28 0.64 -10.32
N TYR A 25 -19.13 1.14 -9.87
CA TYR A 25 -17.83 0.58 -10.22
C TYR A 25 -17.32 -0.27 -9.05
N GLU A 26 -16.84 -1.46 -9.36
CA GLU A 26 -16.07 -2.29 -8.43
C GLU A 26 -14.58 -2.11 -8.73
N LEU A 27 -13.79 -1.88 -7.69
CA LEU A 27 -12.33 -1.75 -7.77
C LEU A 27 -11.71 -2.79 -6.83
N ASP A 28 -10.93 -3.71 -7.38
CA ASP A 28 -10.13 -4.67 -6.63
C ASP A 28 -8.66 -4.26 -6.73
N ILE A 29 -7.99 -4.10 -5.59
CA ILE A 29 -6.61 -3.59 -5.53
C ILE A 29 -5.74 -4.53 -4.71
N ASP A 30 -4.69 -5.05 -5.33
CA ASP A 30 -3.72 -5.91 -4.68
C ASP A 30 -2.67 -5.09 -3.92
N LEU A 31 -2.78 -5.12 -2.59
CA LEU A 31 -1.88 -4.46 -1.64
C LEU A 31 -1.22 -5.46 -0.67
N PRO A 32 -0.47 -6.45 -1.15
CA PRO A 32 0.16 -7.44 -0.27
C PRO A 32 1.20 -6.79 0.64
N GLY A 33 1.11 -7.10 1.94
CA GLY A 33 2.05 -6.62 2.94
C GLY A 33 1.74 -5.24 3.53
N PHE A 34 0.55 -4.70 3.25
CA PHE A 34 -0.02 -3.54 3.94
C PHE A 34 -1.17 -3.98 4.84
N SER A 35 -1.23 -3.40 6.04
CA SER A 35 -2.41 -3.53 6.89
C SER A 35 -3.43 -2.43 6.59
N LYS A 36 -4.68 -2.62 7.05
CA LYS A 36 -5.78 -1.70 6.72
C LYS A 36 -5.54 -0.26 7.22
N ASP A 37 -4.84 -0.12 8.34
CA ASP A 37 -4.42 1.15 8.93
C ASP A 37 -3.33 1.88 8.13
N GLU A 38 -2.63 1.18 7.24
CA GLU A 38 -1.62 1.75 6.34
C GLU A 38 -2.21 2.23 5.00
N ILE A 39 -3.52 2.07 4.79
CA ILE A 39 -4.23 2.40 3.56
C ILE A 39 -5.15 3.59 3.78
N THR A 40 -5.04 4.59 2.92
CA THR A 40 -5.90 5.79 2.89
C THR A 40 -6.67 5.84 1.58
N VAL A 41 -7.99 6.04 1.70
CA VAL A 41 -8.90 6.21 0.56
C VAL A 41 -9.60 7.56 0.70
N GLN A 42 -9.51 8.38 -0.34
CA GLN A 42 -10.11 9.72 -0.38
C GLN A 42 -10.89 9.91 -1.67
N LEU A 43 -12.07 10.51 -1.57
CA LEU A 43 -12.88 10.91 -2.73
C LEU A 43 -13.09 12.42 -2.67
N GLU A 44 -12.40 13.15 -3.53
CA GLU A 44 -12.47 14.61 -3.58
C GLU A 44 -12.62 15.09 -5.02
N ASN A 45 -13.57 15.99 -5.25
CA ASN A 45 -13.84 16.58 -6.58
C ASN A 45 -14.01 15.54 -7.71
N GLY A 46 -14.58 14.37 -7.40
CA GLY A 46 -14.78 13.28 -8.35
C GLY A 46 -13.57 12.38 -8.59
N TYR A 47 -12.47 12.57 -7.87
CA TYR A 47 -11.26 11.74 -7.94
C TYR A 47 -11.15 10.81 -6.74
N LEU A 48 -11.09 9.51 -7.00
CA LEU A 48 -10.76 8.50 -6.00
C LEU A 48 -9.23 8.35 -5.91
N SER A 49 -8.66 8.77 -4.79
CA SER A 49 -7.23 8.65 -4.48
C SER A 49 -7.01 7.56 -3.45
N ILE A 50 -6.15 6.59 -3.78
CA ILE A 50 -5.83 5.45 -2.91
C ILE A 50 -4.33 5.44 -2.70
N SER A 51 -3.92 5.58 -1.44
CA SER A 51 -2.52 5.66 -1.03
C SER A 51 -2.25 4.61 0.03
N ALA A 52 -1.10 3.95 -0.06
CA ALA A 52 -0.63 3.01 0.95
C ALA A 52 0.77 3.42 1.41
N ALA A 53 0.98 3.56 2.71
CA ALA A 53 2.24 3.98 3.30
C ALA A 53 2.64 3.04 4.41
N LYS A 54 3.75 2.32 4.21
CA LYS A 54 4.32 1.41 5.20
C LYS A 54 5.34 2.18 6.04
N GLY A 55 5.04 2.38 7.32
CA GLY A 55 5.96 3.06 8.24
C GLY A 55 7.24 2.24 8.40
N LEU A 56 8.39 2.79 7.99
CA LEU A 56 9.70 2.15 8.15
C LEU A 56 10.28 2.30 9.56
N ASP A 57 9.61 3.06 10.44
CA ASP A 57 10.22 3.61 11.64
C ASP A 57 10.10 2.78 12.92
N LYS A 58 9.54 1.56 12.89
CA LYS A 58 9.41 0.75 14.12
C LYS A 58 10.50 -0.29 14.37
N ASP A 59 11.42 -0.51 13.43
CA ASP A 59 12.49 -1.54 13.57
C ASP A 59 13.93 -0.98 13.54
N GLN A 60 14.13 0.35 13.51
CA GLN A 60 15.46 0.95 13.64
C GLN A 60 15.84 1.36 15.07
N GLU A 61 14.94 1.22 16.05
CA GLU A 61 15.22 1.58 17.46
C GLU A 61 15.81 0.43 18.31
N ASN A 62 16.28 -0.65 17.68
CA ASN A 62 16.83 -1.82 18.39
C ASN A 62 18.27 -2.19 17.94
N LYS A 63 19.07 -1.17 17.59
CA LYS A 63 20.50 -1.36 17.25
C LYS A 63 21.49 -0.43 17.98
N ASP A 64 21.06 0.24 19.04
CA ASP A 64 21.96 0.89 20.01
C ASP A 64 22.05 0.12 21.35
N GLY A 65 21.97 -1.22 21.26
CA GLY A 65 22.53 -2.10 22.28
C GLY A 65 24.05 -2.15 22.16
N LYS A 66 24.74 -1.07 22.54
CA LYS A 66 26.15 -1.16 22.93
C LYS A 66 26.21 -1.66 24.38
N TYR A 67 26.98 -2.74 24.55
CA TYR A 67 27.39 -3.43 25.78
C TYR A 67 27.48 -2.57 27.04
#